data_AF-A0A1U8Q5V7-F1
#
_entry.id   AF-A0A1U8Q5V7-F1
#
_cell.length_a   1.000
_cell.length_b   1.000
_cell.length_c   1.000
_cell.angle_alpha   90.00
_cell.angle_beta   90.00
_cell.angle_gamma   90.00
#
_symmetry.space_group_name_H-M   'P 1'
#
loop_
_entity.id
_entity.type
_entity.pdbx_description
1 polymer ?
#
loop_
_entity_poly.entity_id
_entity_poly.type
_entity_poly.pdbx_seq_one_letter_code
_entity_poly.pdbx_strand_id
1 'polypeptide(L)'
;MVEFDMSDLGMMHYFFGIEVIQSAAGNFISQKKYVQEILDRFQMKNCNSISTPTEVDLKLMKDSEGKKVDNTLFKQIVGSLMYLTATRPDIMYAVSLISRYMERPKEIHLLAAKRIFQYLQGTAEYGLFYKKGEKSDLFGFTDSDYAGDLDDRKSTSGYVFMMGSAVVSWCSKKQPIVTLSTTEVEFVAATACACQAIWLRKIREELHFKQREPTPIFCDNTSAIKLSKNHVLSFELFG
;
A
#
# COMPACT_ATOMS: atom_id res chain seq x y z
N MET A 1 -8.67 -13.73 -38.67
CA MET A 1 -7.82 -13.40 -37.51
C MET A 1 -7.21 -12.05 -37.82
N VAL A 2 -7.46 -11.02 -37.03
CA VAL A 2 -6.83 -9.70 -37.25
C VAL A 2 -5.44 -9.81 -36.63
N GLU A 3 -4.41 -9.91 -37.46
CA GLU A 3 -3.02 -9.86 -37.02
C GLU A 3 -2.64 -8.39 -36.81
N PHE A 4 -2.21 -8.07 -35.60
CA PHE A 4 -1.71 -6.74 -35.27
C PHE A 4 -0.20 -6.74 -35.43
N ASP A 5 0.31 -5.76 -36.14
CA ASP A 5 1.74 -5.56 -36.30
C ASP A 5 2.33 -5.09 -34.95
N MET A 6 3.26 -5.86 -34.39
CA MET A 6 3.88 -5.59 -33.10
C MET A 6 5.41 -5.62 -33.24
N SER A 7 6.06 -4.55 -32.78
CA SER A 7 7.52 -4.47 -32.73
C SER A 7 8.04 -4.97 -31.39
N ASP A 8 8.97 -5.93 -31.43
CA ASP A 8 9.73 -6.33 -30.24
C ASP A 8 10.80 -5.28 -29.94
N LEU A 9 10.65 -4.58 -28.81
CA LEU A 9 11.59 -3.56 -28.35
C LEU A 9 12.72 -4.14 -27.48
N GLY A 10 12.78 -5.47 -27.36
CA GLY A 10 13.73 -6.17 -26.51
C GLY A 10 13.31 -6.17 -25.03
N MET A 11 14.32 -6.24 -24.15
CA MET A 11 14.09 -6.32 -22.71
C MET A 11 13.47 -5.03 -22.16
N MET A 12 12.55 -5.18 -21.22
CA MET A 12 11.84 -4.05 -20.63
C MET A 12 12.77 -3.30 -19.68
N HIS A 13 13.07 -2.05 -20.00
CA HIS A 13 13.87 -1.16 -19.17
C HIS A 13 13.05 -0.07 -18.48
N TYR A 14 11.92 0.32 -19.08
CA TYR A 14 11.05 1.38 -18.57
C TYR A 14 9.61 1.16 -19.00
N PHE A 15 8.66 1.31 -18.08
CA PHE A 15 7.23 1.19 -18.36
C PHE A 15 6.45 2.13 -17.45
N PHE A 16 5.74 3.11 -18.01
CA PHE A 16 4.95 4.11 -17.26
C PHE A 16 5.63 4.58 -15.98
N GLY A 17 6.80 5.22 -16.08
CA GLY A 17 7.48 5.79 -14.90
C GLY A 17 8.22 4.79 -14.02
N ILE A 18 8.10 3.50 -14.30
CA ILE A 18 8.75 2.42 -13.56
C ILE A 18 9.99 1.96 -14.33
N GLU A 19 11.13 1.97 -13.65
CA GLU A 19 12.43 1.50 -14.12
C GLU A 19 12.58 0.01 -13.80
N VAL A 20 13.08 -0.74 -14.77
CA VAL A 20 13.23 -2.21 -14.66
C VAL A 20 14.65 -2.59 -15.01
N ILE A 21 15.33 -3.22 -14.05
CA ILE A 21 16.68 -3.74 -14.21
C ILE A 21 16.60 -5.26 -14.16
N GLN A 22 16.86 -5.90 -15.28
CA GLN A 22 16.78 -7.36 -15.43
C GLN A 22 18.19 -7.96 -15.37
N SER A 23 18.37 -8.99 -14.55
CA SER A 23 19.65 -9.66 -14.36
C SER A 23 19.47 -11.18 -14.26
N ALA A 24 20.58 -11.92 -14.30
CA ALA A 24 20.55 -13.37 -14.08
C ALA A 24 19.99 -13.76 -12.69
N ALA A 25 20.16 -12.88 -11.69
CA ALA A 25 19.70 -13.11 -10.32
C ALA A 25 18.20 -12.80 -10.12
N GLY A 26 17.60 -11.96 -10.98
CA GLY A 26 16.23 -11.49 -10.82
C GLY A 26 15.96 -10.15 -11.47
N ASN A 27 14.74 -9.65 -11.29
CA ASN A 27 14.29 -8.36 -11.80
C ASN A 27 14.16 -7.37 -10.65
N PHE A 28 14.76 -6.19 -10.78
CA PHE A 28 14.59 -5.07 -9.87
C PHE A 28 13.67 -4.03 -10.49
N ILE A 29 12.67 -3.58 -9.73
CA ILE A 29 11.67 -2.60 -10.17
C ILE A 29 11.71 -1.41 -9.22
N SER A 30 11.91 -0.20 -9.76
CA SER A 30 12.04 1.03 -8.97
C SER A 30 11.46 2.24 -9.69
N GLN A 31 11.35 3.36 -9.00
CA GLN A 31 10.92 4.66 -9.55
C GLN A 31 11.90 5.76 -9.15
N LYS A 32 13.21 5.49 -9.17
CA LYS A 32 14.27 6.40 -8.72
C LYS A 32 14.21 7.73 -9.43
N LYS A 33 14.09 7.71 -10.76
CA LYS A 33 13.99 8.94 -11.57
C LYS A 33 12.79 9.78 -11.14
N TYR A 34 11.64 9.15 -10.94
CA TYR A 34 10.42 9.82 -10.50
C TYR A 34 10.56 10.40 -9.09
N VAL A 35 11.23 9.71 -8.17
CA VAL A 35 11.54 10.24 -6.83
C VAL A 35 12.33 11.56 -6.94
N GLN A 36 13.37 11.60 -7.78
CA GLN A 36 14.15 12.82 -7.97
C GLN A 36 13.31 13.96 -8.58
N GLU A 37 12.46 13.66 -9.56
CA GLU A 37 11.57 14.63 -10.19
C GLU A 37 10.57 15.24 -9.18
N ILE A 38 9.96 14.45 -8.31
CA ILE A 38 9.01 14.97 -7.31
C ILE A 38 9.72 15.73 -6.19
N LEU A 39 10.94 15.30 -5.80
CA LEU A 39 11.76 16.05 -4.83
C LEU A 39 12.14 17.42 -5.38
N ASP A 40 12.52 17.51 -6.67
CA ASP A 40 12.80 18.78 -7.33
C ASP A 40 11.53 19.65 -7.42
N ARG A 41 10.42 19.06 -7.91
CA ARG A 41 9.14 19.75 -8.12
C ARG A 41 8.62 20.41 -6.84
N PHE A 42 8.73 19.74 -5.70
CA PHE A 42 8.22 20.23 -4.41
C PHE A 42 9.30 20.89 -3.54
N GLN A 43 10.45 21.26 -4.12
CA GLN A 43 11.56 21.96 -3.46
C GLN A 43 12.15 21.20 -2.25
N MET A 44 12.22 19.87 -2.37
CA MET A 44 12.74 18.96 -1.34
C MET A 44 14.08 18.29 -1.71
N LYS A 45 14.67 18.58 -2.88
CA LYS A 45 15.94 17.98 -3.35
C LYS A 45 17.11 18.07 -2.35
N ASN A 46 17.18 19.15 -1.60
CA ASN A 46 18.27 19.43 -0.65
C ASN A 46 17.81 19.29 0.81
N CYS A 47 16.69 18.59 1.05
CA CYS A 47 16.23 18.37 2.42
C CYS A 47 17.10 17.34 3.15
N ASN A 48 17.13 17.42 4.48
CA ASN A 48 17.78 16.39 5.30
C ASN A 48 16.97 15.09 5.22
N SER A 49 17.66 13.97 5.03
CA SER A 49 17.04 12.65 5.01
C SER A 49 16.61 12.20 6.40
N ILE A 50 15.51 11.44 6.47
CA ILE A 50 15.05 10.80 7.71
C ILE A 50 14.84 9.30 7.47
N SER A 51 14.90 8.48 8.53
CA SER A 51 14.85 7.02 8.43
C SER A 51 13.43 6.43 8.40
N THR A 52 12.39 7.20 8.73
CA THR A 52 11.01 6.70 8.76
C THR A 52 10.03 7.64 8.03
N PRO A 53 9.07 7.10 7.26
CA PRO A 53 8.11 7.92 6.50
C PRO A 53 7.08 8.62 7.40
N THR A 54 6.84 8.09 8.61
CA THR A 54 5.92 8.63 9.60
C THR A 54 6.61 8.69 10.97
N GLU A 55 6.19 9.61 11.84
CA GLU A 55 6.59 9.62 13.25
C GLU A 55 5.88 8.50 14.01
N VAL A 56 6.56 7.95 15.01
CA VAL A 56 5.95 7.02 15.96
C VAL A 56 4.88 7.80 16.72
N ASP A 57 3.67 7.24 16.83
CA ASP A 57 2.51 7.87 17.45
C ASP A 57 2.03 9.19 16.81
N LEU A 58 2.36 9.43 15.52
CA LEU A 58 1.79 10.57 14.80
C LEU A 58 0.28 10.47 14.76
N LYS A 59 -0.39 11.38 15.47
CA LYS A 59 -1.85 11.50 15.43
C LYS A 59 -2.23 12.73 14.62
N LEU A 60 -2.47 12.52 13.33
CA LEU A 60 -3.09 13.56 12.50
C LEU A 60 -4.57 13.67 12.85
N MET A 61 -5.07 14.91 12.84
CA MET A 61 -6.45 15.24 13.15
C MET A 61 -6.86 16.47 12.37
N LYS A 62 -8.16 16.70 12.22
CA LYS A 62 -8.68 17.95 11.68
C LYS A 62 -8.31 19.10 12.61
N ASP A 63 -7.31 19.87 12.19
CA ASP A 63 -6.87 21.03 12.93
C ASP A 63 -7.68 22.28 12.52
N SER A 64 -8.68 22.65 13.34
CA SER A 64 -9.52 23.83 13.08
C SER A 64 -8.74 25.13 13.15
N GLU A 65 -7.78 25.24 14.07
CA GLU A 65 -7.04 26.46 14.38
C GLU A 65 -5.77 26.62 13.53
N GLY A 66 -5.23 25.52 13.01
CA GLY A 66 -4.04 25.52 12.18
C GLY A 66 -4.14 26.37 10.93
N LYS A 67 -2.98 26.83 10.46
CA LYS A 67 -2.87 27.59 9.22
C LYS A 67 -3.32 26.72 8.03
N LYS A 68 -4.20 27.29 7.20
CA LYS A 68 -4.65 26.64 5.96
C LYS A 68 -3.48 26.48 4.99
N VAL A 69 -3.43 25.31 4.36
CA VAL A 69 -2.52 25.02 3.25
C VAL A 69 -3.33 25.06 1.96
N ASP A 70 -2.70 25.44 0.84
CA ASP A 70 -3.38 25.38 -0.45
C ASP A 70 -3.79 23.93 -0.79
N ASN A 71 -5.08 23.75 -0.99
CA ASN A 71 -5.70 22.47 -1.32
C ASN A 71 -5.13 21.90 -2.63
N THR A 72 -4.84 22.76 -3.61
CA THR A 72 -4.36 22.32 -4.92
C THR A 72 -2.95 21.76 -4.80
N LEU A 73 -2.04 22.51 -4.16
CA LEU A 73 -0.70 22.06 -3.85
C LEU A 73 -0.70 20.72 -3.09
N PHE A 74 -1.51 20.62 -2.03
CA PHE A 74 -1.55 19.41 -1.21
C PHE A 74 -2.08 18.19 -2.00
N LYS A 75 -3.11 18.36 -2.84
CA LYS A 75 -3.60 17.30 -3.74
C LYS A 75 -2.55 16.86 -4.75
N GLN A 76 -1.75 17.80 -5.28
CA GLN A 76 -0.63 17.47 -6.17
C GLN A 76 0.44 16.65 -5.46
N ILE A 77 0.77 16.99 -4.21
CA ILE A 77 1.71 16.23 -3.38
C ILE A 77 1.18 14.81 -3.16
N VAL A 78 -0.05 14.67 -2.66
CA VAL A 78 -0.65 13.36 -2.38
C VAL A 78 -0.75 12.51 -3.66
N GLY A 79 -1.18 13.08 -4.78
CA GLY A 79 -1.25 12.37 -6.05
C GLY A 79 0.10 11.87 -6.54
N SER A 80 1.16 12.69 -6.39
CA SER A 80 2.52 12.31 -6.78
C SER A 80 3.06 11.18 -5.90
N LEU A 81 2.85 11.26 -4.58
CA LEU A 81 3.24 10.22 -3.65
C LEU A 81 2.43 8.93 -3.85
N MET A 82 1.13 9.04 -4.18
CA MET A 82 0.27 7.89 -4.45
C MET A 82 0.77 7.09 -5.65
N TYR A 83 1.22 7.76 -6.71
CA TYR A 83 1.80 7.09 -7.87
C TYR A 83 3.11 6.35 -7.55
N LEU A 84 3.91 6.88 -6.62
CA LEU A 84 5.14 6.23 -6.17
C LEU A 84 4.86 4.95 -5.35
N THR A 85 3.68 4.85 -4.72
CA THR A 85 3.31 3.65 -3.95
C THR A 85 3.26 2.37 -4.80
N ALA A 86 3.29 2.47 -6.13
CA ALA A 86 3.34 1.33 -7.06
C ALA A 86 4.64 0.51 -6.95
N THR A 87 5.74 1.11 -6.49
CA THR A 87 7.00 0.39 -6.20
C THR A 87 7.50 0.58 -4.77
N ARG A 88 6.80 1.41 -3.98
CA ARG A 88 7.17 1.80 -2.62
C ARG A 88 6.07 1.42 -1.61
N PRO A 89 5.91 0.12 -1.30
CA PRO A 89 4.96 -0.32 -0.27
C PRO A 89 5.25 0.29 1.10
N ASP A 90 6.51 0.61 1.39
CA ASP A 90 7.01 1.17 2.64
C ASP A 90 6.43 2.55 2.98
N ILE A 91 6.00 3.34 1.98
CA ILE A 91 5.34 4.63 2.21
C ILE A 91 3.80 4.56 2.17
N MET A 92 3.22 3.40 1.81
CA MET A 92 1.78 3.25 1.56
C MET A 92 0.93 3.74 2.73
N TYR A 93 1.30 3.37 3.96
CA TYR A 93 0.59 3.81 5.16
C TYR A 93 0.63 5.34 5.32
N ALA A 94 1.81 5.95 5.23
CA ALA A 94 1.99 7.38 5.38
C ALA A 94 1.17 8.18 4.34
N VAL A 95 1.22 7.73 3.08
CA VAL A 95 0.46 8.34 1.98
C VAL A 95 -1.04 8.18 2.18
N SER A 96 -1.50 7.00 2.60
CA SER A 96 -2.91 6.75 2.91
C SER A 96 -3.40 7.65 4.04
N LEU A 97 -2.58 7.87 5.08
CA LEU A 97 -2.91 8.74 6.21
C LEU A 97 -3.10 10.19 5.78
N ILE A 98 -2.13 10.78 5.07
CA ILE A 98 -2.22 12.20 4.64
C ILE A 98 -3.33 12.44 3.61
N SER A 99 -3.70 11.43 2.82
CA SER A 99 -4.73 11.56 1.78
C SER A 99 -6.11 11.90 2.34
N ARG A 100 -6.36 11.55 3.62
CA ARG A 100 -7.62 11.85 4.34
C ARG A 100 -7.90 13.35 4.46
N TYR A 101 -6.86 14.19 4.36
CA TYR A 101 -6.94 15.62 4.62
C TYR A 101 -6.90 16.49 3.35
N MET A 102 -7.05 15.90 2.16
CA MET A 102 -6.96 16.62 0.87
C MET A 102 -8.01 17.71 0.65
N GLU A 103 -9.15 17.64 1.33
CA GLU A 103 -10.23 18.63 1.19
C GLU A 103 -9.91 19.92 1.95
N ARG A 104 -9.31 19.80 3.15
CA ARG A 104 -9.03 20.92 4.06
C ARG A 104 -7.67 20.73 4.75
N PRO A 105 -6.56 20.68 4.00
CA PRO A 105 -5.22 20.51 4.55
C PRO A 105 -4.80 21.70 5.42
N LYS A 106 -3.91 21.40 6.36
CA LYS A 106 -3.39 22.29 7.39
C LYS A 106 -1.89 22.09 7.49
N GLU A 107 -1.21 23.00 8.18
CA GLU A 107 0.25 22.98 8.29
C GLU A 107 0.77 21.64 8.85
N ILE A 108 0.12 21.07 9.85
CA ILE A 108 0.46 19.74 10.39
C ILE A 108 0.40 18.63 9.32
N HIS A 109 -0.58 18.67 8.40
CA HIS A 109 -0.70 17.72 7.30
C HIS A 109 0.42 17.91 6.27
N LEU A 110 0.79 19.16 5.98
CA LEU A 110 1.89 19.47 5.07
C LEU A 110 3.25 19.06 5.67
N LEU A 111 3.45 19.21 6.98
CA LEU A 111 4.64 18.74 7.67
C LEU A 111 4.76 17.21 7.56
N ALA A 112 3.68 16.47 7.78
CA ALA A 112 3.66 15.02 7.58
C ALA A 112 4.01 14.63 6.12
N ALA A 113 3.48 15.35 5.13
CA ALA A 113 3.82 15.11 3.73
C ALA A 113 5.30 15.43 3.42
N LYS A 114 5.86 16.51 3.99
CA LYS A 114 7.28 16.84 3.87
C LYS A 114 8.18 15.77 4.49
N ARG A 115 7.76 15.15 5.59
CA ARG A 115 8.49 14.02 6.19
C ARG A 115 8.62 12.85 5.22
N ILE A 116 7.57 12.53 4.47
CA ILE A 116 7.62 11.47 3.44
C ILE A 116 8.69 11.83 2.39
N PHE A 117 8.76 13.08 1.93
CA PHE A 117 9.82 13.52 1.02
C PHE A 117 11.22 13.42 1.64
N GLN A 118 11.40 13.78 2.92
CA GLN A 118 12.66 13.59 3.63
C GLN A 118 13.07 12.12 3.72
N TYR A 119 12.10 11.22 3.89
CA TYR A 119 12.37 9.79 3.86
C TYR A 119 12.79 9.32 2.46
N LEU A 120 12.10 9.80 1.42
CA LEU A 120 12.43 9.50 0.02
C LEU A 120 13.82 10.02 -0.38
N GLN A 121 14.25 11.16 0.16
CA GLN A 121 15.60 11.69 -0.06
C GLN A 121 16.69 10.69 0.32
N GLY A 122 16.52 9.99 1.45
CA GLY A 122 17.47 8.97 1.92
C GLY A 122 17.27 7.59 1.30
N THR A 123 16.16 7.38 0.58
CA THR A 123 15.73 6.06 0.09
C THR A 123 15.36 6.07 -1.39
N ALA A 124 15.93 6.98 -2.18
CA ALA A 124 15.60 7.13 -3.60
C ALA A 124 15.91 5.88 -4.44
N GLU A 125 16.89 5.08 -4.00
CA GLU A 125 17.32 3.83 -4.64
C GLU A 125 16.43 2.63 -4.28
N TYR A 126 15.46 2.78 -3.38
CA TYR A 126 14.63 1.65 -2.95
C TYR A 126 13.67 1.21 -4.05
N GLY A 127 13.41 -0.09 -4.10
CA GLY A 127 12.52 -0.74 -5.05
C GLY A 127 12.27 -2.19 -4.66
N LEU A 128 11.63 -2.93 -5.56
CA LEU A 128 11.25 -4.34 -5.36
C LEU A 128 12.17 -5.25 -6.16
N PHE A 129 12.80 -6.21 -5.48
CA PHE A 129 13.65 -7.21 -6.12
C PHE A 129 12.96 -8.58 -6.16
N TYR A 130 12.63 -9.03 -7.37
CA TYR A 130 12.05 -10.33 -7.66
C TYR A 130 13.15 -11.30 -8.08
N LYS A 131 13.63 -12.09 -7.12
CA LYS A 131 14.68 -13.08 -7.29
C LYS A 131 14.18 -14.24 -8.15
N LYS A 132 15.04 -14.67 -9.07
CA LYS A 132 14.76 -15.81 -9.96
C LYS A 132 14.85 -17.13 -9.18
N GLY A 133 13.93 -18.06 -9.47
CA GLY A 133 13.95 -19.43 -8.93
C GLY A 133 13.25 -19.59 -7.57
N GLU A 134 12.66 -18.53 -7.02
CA GLU A 134 11.81 -18.62 -5.83
C GLU A 134 10.46 -19.27 -6.16
N LYS A 135 9.83 -19.89 -5.15
CA LYS A 135 8.48 -20.45 -5.31
C LYS A 135 7.47 -19.33 -5.53
N SER A 136 6.68 -19.45 -6.59
CA SER A 136 5.63 -18.47 -6.94
C SER A 136 4.31 -18.68 -6.19
N ASP A 137 4.35 -19.28 -5.00
CA ASP A 137 3.16 -19.46 -4.17
C ASP A 137 2.70 -18.10 -3.62
N LEU A 138 1.41 -17.85 -3.70
CA LEU A 138 0.80 -16.64 -3.17
C LEU A 138 0.45 -16.85 -1.71
N PHE A 139 0.86 -15.91 -0.88
CA PHE A 139 0.45 -15.80 0.52
C PHE A 139 0.32 -14.32 0.90
N GLY A 140 -0.47 -14.03 1.94
CA GLY A 140 -0.74 -12.67 2.38
C GLY A 140 -0.62 -12.50 3.89
N PHE A 141 -0.35 -11.27 4.30
CA PHE A 141 -0.42 -10.80 5.68
C PHE A 141 -1.51 -9.75 5.77
N THR A 142 -2.24 -9.76 6.88
CA THR A 142 -3.22 -8.72 7.22
C THR A 142 -2.84 -8.14 8.57
N ASP A 143 -3.09 -6.84 8.72
CA ASP A 143 -2.85 -6.09 9.95
C ASP A 143 -3.88 -4.96 10.06
N SER A 144 -4.17 -4.51 11.27
CA SER A 144 -5.04 -3.37 11.48
C SER A 144 -4.74 -2.58 12.75
N ASP A 145 -4.98 -1.27 12.71
CA ASP A 145 -5.00 -0.45 13.91
C ASP A 145 -6.40 -0.45 14.55
N TYR A 146 -6.52 -0.32 15.88
CA TYR A 146 -7.83 -0.16 16.53
C TYR A 146 -8.10 1.30 16.85
N ALA A 147 -9.18 1.85 16.27
CA ALA A 147 -9.62 3.23 16.49
C ALA A 147 -8.50 4.26 16.27
N GLY A 148 -7.62 4.00 15.29
CA GLY A 148 -6.42 4.80 15.04
C GLY A 148 -6.68 6.21 14.54
N ASP A 149 -7.85 6.46 13.92
CA ASP A 149 -8.24 7.78 13.47
C ASP A 149 -8.89 8.60 14.60
N LEU A 150 -8.29 9.73 14.97
CA LEU A 150 -8.81 10.57 16.04
C LEU A 150 -10.11 11.30 15.67
N ASP A 151 -10.38 11.52 14.38
CA ASP A 151 -11.50 12.34 13.94
C ASP A 151 -12.83 11.57 13.97
N ASP A 152 -12.82 10.29 13.60
CA ASP A 152 -14.04 9.47 13.56
C ASP A 152 -13.91 8.09 14.22
N ARG A 153 -12.79 7.82 14.90
CA ARG A 153 -12.50 6.56 15.62
C ARG A 153 -12.55 5.33 14.72
N LYS A 154 -12.43 5.50 13.40
CA LYS A 154 -12.32 4.38 12.48
C LYS A 154 -10.89 3.86 12.45
N SER A 155 -10.80 2.56 12.24
CA SER A 155 -9.56 1.83 12.13
C SER A 155 -8.96 1.90 10.72
N THR A 156 -7.68 1.59 10.58
CA THR A 156 -6.98 1.40 9.32
C THR A 156 -6.68 -0.08 9.14
N SER A 157 -7.08 -0.67 8.02
CA SER A 157 -6.69 -2.02 7.64
C SER A 157 -5.57 -1.97 6.61
N GLY A 158 -4.61 -2.86 6.78
CA GLY A 158 -3.54 -3.12 5.84
C GLY A 158 -3.53 -4.57 5.40
N TYR A 159 -3.05 -4.79 4.18
CA TYR A 159 -2.63 -6.13 3.76
C TYR A 159 -1.41 -6.04 2.85
N VAL A 160 -0.65 -7.12 2.81
CA VAL A 160 0.50 -7.30 1.91
C VAL A 160 0.51 -8.72 1.40
N PHE A 161 0.46 -8.90 0.08
CA PHE A 161 0.60 -10.16 -0.62
C PHE A 161 2.00 -10.32 -1.18
N MET A 162 2.60 -11.46 -0.90
CA MET A 162 3.92 -11.87 -1.35
C MET A 162 3.80 -12.94 -2.43
N MET A 163 4.73 -12.90 -3.38
CA MET A 163 4.94 -13.96 -4.35
C MET A 163 6.44 -14.06 -4.66
N GLY A 164 7.04 -15.22 -4.44
CA GLY A 164 8.49 -15.37 -4.48
C GLY A 164 9.18 -14.53 -3.40
N SER A 165 10.14 -13.68 -3.79
CA SER A 165 10.95 -12.89 -2.86
C SER A 165 10.40 -11.52 -2.49
N ALA A 166 9.31 -11.06 -3.11
CA ALA A 166 8.85 -9.68 -2.96
C ALA A 166 7.32 -9.57 -2.93
N VAL A 167 6.84 -8.39 -2.54
CA VAL A 167 5.43 -8.05 -2.51
C VAL A 167 4.90 -7.84 -3.92
N VAL A 168 3.65 -8.22 -4.16
CA VAL A 168 2.96 -8.05 -5.46
C VAL A 168 1.65 -7.29 -5.36
N SER A 169 1.09 -7.17 -4.15
CA SER A 169 -0.10 -6.37 -3.90
C SER A 169 -0.10 -5.92 -2.45
N TRP A 170 -0.42 -4.67 -2.19
CA TRP A 170 -0.46 -4.11 -0.84
C TRP A 170 -1.50 -3.01 -0.76
N CYS A 171 -1.97 -2.74 0.45
CA CYS A 171 -2.95 -1.70 0.70
C CYS A 171 -2.81 -1.20 2.14
N SER A 172 -3.11 0.08 2.34
CA SER A 172 -3.43 0.65 3.65
C SER A 172 -4.66 1.52 3.47
N LYS A 173 -5.75 1.21 4.16
CA LYS A 173 -7.04 1.88 3.95
C LYS A 173 -7.81 2.06 5.26
N LYS A 174 -8.33 3.26 5.45
CA LYS A 174 -9.29 3.56 6.51
C LYS A 174 -10.57 2.74 6.32
N GLN A 175 -11.00 2.03 7.35
CA GLN A 175 -12.24 1.26 7.34
C GLN A 175 -13.45 2.20 7.17
N PRO A 176 -14.51 1.75 6.47
CA PRO A 176 -15.72 2.56 6.30
C PRO A 176 -16.58 2.60 7.57
N ILE A 177 -16.45 1.60 8.45
CA ILE A 177 -17.23 1.42 9.67
C ILE A 177 -16.40 1.72 10.92
N VAL A 178 -17.09 2.03 12.02
CA VAL A 178 -16.50 2.06 13.37
C VAL A 178 -16.74 0.70 13.99
N THR A 179 -15.67 0.03 14.37
CA THR A 179 -15.69 -1.28 15.03
C THR A 179 -15.72 -1.15 16.54
N LEU A 180 -16.35 -2.10 17.22
CA LEU A 180 -16.54 -2.07 18.67
C LEU A 180 -15.47 -2.86 19.42
N SER A 181 -14.68 -3.70 18.75
CA SER A 181 -13.59 -4.47 19.36
C SER A 181 -12.39 -4.63 18.44
N THR A 182 -11.23 -4.92 19.01
CA THR A 182 -10.01 -5.25 18.26
C THR A 182 -10.20 -6.49 17.39
N THR A 183 -10.96 -7.48 17.86
CA THR A 183 -11.32 -8.68 17.07
C THR A 183 -12.13 -8.34 15.83
N GLU A 184 -13.07 -7.41 15.92
CA GLU A 184 -13.90 -6.99 14.79
C GLU A 184 -13.06 -6.27 13.72
N VAL A 185 -12.14 -5.38 14.12
CA VAL A 185 -11.24 -4.71 13.17
C VAL A 185 -10.43 -5.74 12.37
N GLU A 186 -9.81 -6.67 13.09
CA GLU A 186 -8.96 -7.70 12.51
C GLU A 186 -9.76 -8.61 11.57
N PHE A 187 -11.02 -8.90 11.93
CA PHE A 187 -11.90 -9.67 11.07
C PHE A 187 -12.29 -8.93 9.79
N VAL A 188 -12.54 -7.63 9.86
CA VAL A 188 -12.80 -6.77 8.68
C VAL A 188 -11.55 -6.69 7.79
N ALA A 189 -10.37 -6.52 8.38
CA ALA A 189 -9.09 -6.52 7.67
C ALA A 189 -8.85 -7.86 6.95
N ALA A 190 -9.03 -8.98 7.66
CA ALA A 190 -8.90 -10.32 7.12
C ALA A 190 -9.91 -10.60 5.99
N THR A 191 -11.15 -10.09 6.11
CA THR A 191 -12.16 -10.21 5.06
C THR A 191 -11.74 -9.48 3.79
N ALA A 192 -11.27 -8.23 3.92
CA ALA A 192 -10.76 -7.46 2.78
C ALA A 192 -9.54 -8.15 2.13
N CYS A 193 -8.62 -8.69 2.95
CA CYS A 193 -7.49 -9.47 2.50
C CYS A 193 -7.95 -10.74 1.74
N ALA A 194 -8.95 -11.46 2.24
CA ALA A 194 -9.49 -12.65 1.56
C ALA A 194 -10.11 -12.31 0.20
N CYS A 195 -10.86 -11.21 0.08
CA CYS A 195 -11.38 -10.74 -1.20
C CYS A 195 -10.24 -10.47 -2.21
N GLN A 196 -9.17 -9.81 -1.76
CA GLN A 196 -8.00 -9.54 -2.60
C GLN A 196 -7.28 -10.84 -3.01
N ALA A 197 -7.15 -11.81 -2.10
CA ALA A 197 -6.58 -13.12 -2.40
C ALA A 197 -7.37 -13.85 -3.50
N ILE A 198 -8.71 -13.83 -3.43
CA ILE A 198 -9.58 -14.43 -4.45
C ILE A 198 -9.37 -13.75 -5.80
N TRP A 199 -9.29 -12.42 -5.83
CA TRP A 199 -9.04 -11.67 -7.06
C TRP A 199 -7.67 -12.00 -7.67
N LEU A 200 -6.62 -12.04 -6.85
CA LEU A 200 -5.27 -12.42 -7.29
C LEU A 200 -5.21 -13.86 -7.82
N ARG A 201 -5.95 -14.81 -7.20
CA ARG A 201 -6.04 -16.18 -7.71
C ARG A 201 -6.69 -16.25 -9.10
N LYS A 202 -7.74 -15.46 -9.34
CA LYS A 202 -8.40 -15.41 -10.65
C LYS A 202 -7.43 -14.90 -11.73
N ILE A 203 -6.72 -13.81 -11.47
CA ILE A 203 -5.70 -13.29 -12.41
C ILE A 203 -4.60 -14.32 -12.67
N ARG A 204 -4.14 -15.01 -11.62
CA ARG A 204 -3.12 -16.05 -11.79
C ARG A 204 -3.62 -17.23 -12.62
N GLU A 205 -4.89 -17.61 -12.48
CA GLU A 205 -5.49 -18.65 -13.31
C GLU A 205 -5.53 -18.24 -14.79
N GLU A 206 -5.91 -16.99 -15.09
CA GLU A 206 -5.86 -16.43 -16.45
C GLU A 206 -4.43 -16.38 -17.02
N LEU A 207 -3.43 -16.08 -16.19
CA LEU A 207 -2.02 -16.11 -16.56
C LEU A 207 -1.40 -17.53 -16.59
N HIS A 208 -2.22 -18.58 -16.49
CA HIS A 208 -1.82 -19.98 -16.48
C HIS A 208 -0.92 -20.42 -15.30
N PHE A 209 -0.94 -19.66 -14.19
CA PHE A 209 -0.26 -19.95 -12.93
C PHE A 209 -1.23 -20.40 -11.83
N LYS A 210 -2.10 -21.38 -12.13
CA LYS A 210 -3.14 -21.85 -11.21
C LYS A 210 -2.53 -22.45 -9.93
N GLN A 211 -2.86 -21.86 -8.78
CA GLN A 211 -2.58 -22.42 -7.47
C GLN A 211 -3.75 -23.32 -7.05
N ARG A 212 -3.49 -24.62 -6.82
CA ARG A 212 -4.52 -25.56 -6.35
C ARG A 212 -4.74 -25.43 -4.84
N GLU A 213 -3.66 -25.37 -4.09
CA GLU A 213 -3.70 -25.25 -2.62
C GLU A 213 -4.36 -23.94 -2.16
N PRO A 214 -4.97 -23.91 -0.96
CA PRO A 214 -5.46 -22.68 -0.35
C PRO A 214 -4.36 -21.62 -0.25
N THR A 215 -4.74 -20.35 -0.37
CA THR A 215 -3.81 -19.22 -0.21
C THR A 215 -3.69 -18.89 1.27
N PRO A 216 -2.51 -19.05 1.91
CA PRO A 216 -2.35 -18.71 3.31
C PRO A 216 -2.51 -17.21 3.54
N ILE A 217 -3.32 -16.84 4.54
CA ILE A 217 -3.43 -15.47 5.03
C ILE A 217 -3.03 -15.50 6.51
N PHE A 218 -1.97 -14.76 6.84
CA PHE A 218 -1.46 -14.64 8.19
C PHE A 218 -2.07 -13.41 8.87
N CYS A 219 -2.68 -13.62 10.04
CA CYS A 219 -3.26 -12.63 10.93
C CYS A 219 -2.76 -12.95 12.34
N ASP A 220 -2.43 -11.94 13.13
CA ASP A 220 -1.90 -12.10 14.49
C ASP A 220 -3.01 -12.22 15.56
N ASN A 221 -4.26 -11.87 15.21
CA ASN A 221 -5.39 -11.91 16.12
C ASN A 221 -6.02 -13.31 16.20
N THR A 222 -5.73 -14.03 17.28
CA THR A 222 -6.24 -15.38 17.54
C THR A 222 -7.77 -15.44 17.59
N SER A 223 -8.44 -14.40 18.10
CA SER A 223 -9.90 -14.37 18.17
C SER A 223 -10.53 -14.23 16.79
N ALA A 224 -9.96 -13.39 15.93
CA ALA A 224 -10.41 -13.26 14.53
C ALA A 224 -10.21 -14.56 13.75
N ILE A 225 -9.06 -15.23 13.94
CA ILE A 225 -8.78 -16.55 13.35
C ILE A 225 -9.78 -17.63 13.81
N LYS A 226 -10.16 -17.61 15.10
CA LYS A 226 -11.17 -18.54 15.62
C LYS A 226 -12.54 -18.25 15.00
N LEU A 227 -12.91 -16.98 14.86
CA LEU A 227 -14.17 -16.56 14.26
C LEU A 227 -14.27 -17.02 12.80
N SER A 228 -13.19 -16.89 12.03
CA SER A 228 -13.17 -17.30 10.61
C SER A 228 -13.28 -18.82 10.41
N LYS A 229 -12.93 -19.62 11.42
CA LYS A 229 -13.04 -21.08 11.39
C LYS A 229 -14.38 -21.60 11.90
N ASN A 230 -15.20 -20.72 12.47
CA ASN A 230 -16.46 -21.12 13.07
C ASN A 230 -17.55 -21.22 12.00
N HIS A 231 -17.85 -22.44 11.56
CA HIS A 231 -18.90 -22.73 10.58
C HIS A 231 -20.33 -22.38 11.06
N VAL A 232 -20.54 -22.05 12.33
CA VAL A 232 -21.85 -21.74 12.92
C VAL A 232 -22.31 -20.30 12.64
N LEU A 233 -21.43 -19.40 12.22
CA LEU A 233 -21.74 -17.97 12.00
C LEU A 233 -22.20 -17.62 10.58
N SER A 234 -22.47 -18.60 9.72
CA SER A 234 -23.23 -18.38 8.49
C SER A 234 -24.72 -18.18 8.81
N PHE A 235 -25.06 -17.02 9.39
CA PHE A 235 -26.36 -16.35 9.45
C PHE A 235 -27.61 -17.26 9.33
N GLU A 236 -28.14 -17.74 10.47
CA GLU A 236 -29.59 -17.77 10.71
C GLU A 236 -30.06 -16.33 10.98
N LEU A 237 -29.98 -15.49 9.96
CA LEU A 237 -30.44 -14.11 10.01
C LEU A 237 -31.21 -13.83 8.72
N PHE A 238 -32.26 -14.62 8.51
CA PHE A 238 -33.54 -14.22 7.92
C PHE A 238 -34.61 -15.20 8.41
N GLY A 239 -35.42 -14.71 9.34
CA GLY A 239 -36.65 -15.30 9.86
C GLY A 239 -37.41 -14.21 10.59
#